data_AF-A0A930QIE6-F1
#
_entry.id   AF-A0A930QIE6-F1
#
_cell.length_a   1.000
_cell.length_b   1.000
_cell.length_c   1.000
_cell.angle_alpha   90.00
_cell.angle_beta   90.00
_cell.angle_gamma   90.00
#
_symmetry.space_group_name_H-M   'P 1'
#
loop_
_entity.id
_entity.type
_entity.pdbx_description
1 polymer ?
#
loop_
_entity_poly.entity_id
_entity_poly.type
_entity_poly.pdbx_seq_one_letter_code
_entity_poly.pdbx_strand_id
1 'polypeptide(L)' 'KVQDGVATVDFSKELQKNFNGGSTGEEMLVGSIVNTLTDFPEVKKVRIRIEGEDVETLSGHMDLSEPLPRMTELLK' A
#
# COMPACT_ATOMS: atom_id res chain seq x y z
N LYS A 1 -4.93 -8.74 -8.41
CA LYS A 1 -5.25 -8.63 -9.87
C LYS A 1 -4.55 -7.40 -10.42
N VAL A 2 -4.14 -7.38 -11.70
CA VAL A 2 -3.58 -6.19 -12.35
C VAL A 2 -4.51 -5.75 -13.49
N GLN A 3 -4.95 -4.50 -13.46
CA GLN A 3 -5.84 -3.91 -14.46
C GLN A 3 -5.40 -2.47 -14.73
N ASP A 4 -5.22 -2.09 -15.99
CA ASP A 4 -4.81 -0.74 -16.42
C ASP A 4 -3.59 -0.19 -15.66
N GLY A 5 -2.63 -1.07 -15.38
CA GLY A 5 -1.42 -0.74 -14.63
C GLY A 5 -1.60 -0.62 -13.11
N VAL A 6 -2.76 -0.96 -12.57
CA VAL A 6 -3.05 -0.95 -11.13
C VAL A 6 -3.10 -2.37 -10.59
N ALA A 7 -2.19 -2.70 -9.67
CA ALA A 7 -2.26 -3.93 -8.90
C ALA A 7 -3.16 -3.72 -7.68
N THR A 8 -4.27 -4.46 -7.59
CA THR A 8 -5.07 -4.54 -6.36
C THR A 8 -4.57 -5.70 -5.51
N VAL A 9 -4.17 -5.39 -4.28
CA VAL A 9 -3.75 -6.37 -3.26
C VAL A 9 -4.66 -6.22 -2.04
N ASP A 10 -5.19 -7.34 -1.61
CA ASP A 10 -6.15 -7.44 -0.53
C ASP A 10 -5.50 -8.20 0.62
N PHE A 11 -5.43 -7.57 1.79
CA PHE A 11 -4.84 -8.15 2.98
C PHE A 11 -5.94 -8.47 3.98
N SER A 12 -5.61 -9.36 4.93
CA SER A 12 -6.50 -9.62 6.04
C SER A 12 -6.48 -8.48 7.06
N LYS A 13 -7.48 -8.44 7.93
CA LYS A 13 -7.63 -7.42 8.97
C LYS A 13 -6.46 -7.36 9.95
N GLU A 14 -5.69 -8.43 10.08
CA GLU A 14 -4.49 -8.52 10.91
C GLU A 14 -3.42 -7.50 10.51
N LEU A 15 -3.32 -7.13 9.22
CA LEU A 15 -2.36 -6.11 8.78
C LEU A 15 -2.61 -4.79 9.52
N GLN A 16 -3.86 -4.37 9.63
CA GLN A 16 -4.24 -3.17 10.34
C GLN A 16 -4.22 -3.37 11.86
N LYS A 17 -4.81 -4.47 12.34
CA LYS A 17 -4.96 -4.72 13.79
C LYS A 17 -3.63 -4.88 14.53
N ASN A 18 -2.65 -5.51 13.88
CA ASN A 18 -1.35 -5.80 14.49
C ASN A 18 -0.32 -4.71 14.19
N PHE A 19 -0.65 -3.74 13.34
CA PHE A 19 0.23 -2.63 13.06
C PHE A 19 0.29 -1.68 14.27
N ASN A 20 1.48 -1.55 14.83
CA ASN A 20 1.77 -0.72 16.00
C ASN A 20 2.84 0.36 15.70
N GLY A 21 3.07 0.65 14.43
CA GLY A 21 3.96 1.74 14.02
C GLY A 21 3.27 3.10 14.09
N GLY A 22 4.06 4.17 14.18
CA GLY A 22 3.58 5.53 13.92
C GLY A 22 3.71 5.91 12.44
N SER A 23 3.65 7.21 12.14
CA SER A 23 3.73 7.74 10.77
C SER A 23 4.85 7.15 9.92
N THR A 24 6.08 7.11 10.43
CA THR A 24 7.22 6.54 9.70
C THR A 24 7.06 5.04 9.47
N GLY A 25 6.51 4.31 10.44
CA GLY A 25 6.28 2.88 10.28
C GLY A 25 5.22 2.57 9.22
N GLU A 26 4.17 3.40 9.15
CA GLU A 26 3.08 3.24 8.18
C GLU A 26 3.61 3.52 6.78
N GLU A 27 4.40 4.59 6.64
CA GLU A 27 5.07 4.94 5.40
C GLU A 27 6.03 3.84 4.92
N MET A 28 6.85 3.29 5.81
CA MET A 28 7.77 2.20 5.48
C MET A 28 7.02 0.92 5.08
N LEU A 29 5.96 0.54 5.79
CA LEU A 29 5.16 -0.65 5.48
C LEU A 29 4.49 -0.51 4.11
N VAL A 30 3.73 0.58 3.91
CA VAL A 30 3.00 0.82 2.67
C VAL A 30 3.96 0.95 1.51
N GLY A 31 5.00 1.77 1.63
CA GLY A 31 5.92 1.95 0.52
C GLY A 31 6.80 0.75 0.23
N SER A 32 7.06 -0.14 1.20
CA SER A 32 7.68 -1.44 0.90
C SER A 32 6.79 -2.28 -0.01
N ILE A 33 5.49 -2.38 0.31
CA ILE A 33 4.51 -3.09 -0.52
C ILE A 33 4.43 -2.47 -1.92
N VAL A 34 4.27 -1.14 -1.99
CA VAL A 34 4.13 -0.41 -3.25
C VAL A 34 5.38 -0.53 -4.11
N ASN A 35 6.57 -0.35 -3.54
CA ASN A 35 7.83 -0.43 -4.27
C ASN A 35 8.10 -1.86 -4.78
N THR A 36 7.90 -2.89 -3.95
CA THR A 36 8.08 -4.28 -4.41
C THR A 36 7.14 -4.63 -5.56
N LEU A 37 5.86 -4.25 -5.48
CA LEU A 37 4.91 -4.58 -6.55
C LEU A 37 5.12 -3.75 -7.81
N THR A 38 5.64 -2.53 -7.70
CA THR A 38 5.97 -1.68 -8.86
C THR A 38 7.32 -2.02 -9.50
N ASP A 39 8.07 -3.01 -8.98
CA ASP A 39 9.24 -3.57 -9.70
C ASP A 39 8.79 -4.39 -10.92
N PHE A 40 7.55 -4.89 -10.94
CA PHE A 40 6.95 -5.52 -12.11
C PHE A 40 6.59 -4.43 -13.15
N PRO A 41 7.14 -4.47 -14.38
CA PRO A 41 6.98 -3.39 -15.36
C PRO A 41 5.53 -3.06 -15.74
N GLU A 42 4.61 -4.02 -15.65
CA GLU A 42 3.19 -3.84 -15.89
C GLU A 42 2.45 -3.12 -14.74
N VAL A 43 3.03 -3.05 -13.54
CA VAL A 43 2.42 -2.40 -12.37
C VAL A 43 2.96 -0.98 -12.21
N LYS A 44 2.07 0.00 -12.33
CA LYS A 44 2.36 1.43 -12.17
C LYS A 44 1.89 1.97 -10.82
N LYS A 45 0.81 1.40 -10.29
CA LYS A 45 0.25 1.78 -9.00
C LYS A 45 -0.25 0.56 -8.25
N VAL A 46 -0.41 0.70 -6.94
CA VAL A 46 -0.94 -0.35 -6.07
C VAL A 46 -2.13 0.18 -5.29
N ARG A 47 -3.26 -0.54 -5.35
CA ARG A 47 -4.41 -0.33 -4.46
C ARG A 47 -4.36 -1.37 -3.34
N ILE A 48 -4.35 -0.89 -2.11
CA ILE A 48 -4.39 -1.71 -0.90
C ILE A 48 -5.84 -1.80 -0.43
N ARG A 49 -6.27 -3.02 -0.08
CA ARG A 49 -7.59 -3.32 0.47
C ARG A 49 -7.44 -4.16 1.73
N ILE A 50 -8.43 -4.10 2.61
CA ILE A 50 -8.50 -4.94 3.82
C ILE A 50 -9.85 -5.66 3.82
N GLU A 51 -9.83 -6.98 3.90
CA GLU A 51 -11.04 -7.82 3.91
C GLU A 51 -11.98 -7.51 2.73
N GLY A 52 -11.41 -7.23 1.56
CA GLY A 52 -12.19 -6.93 0.36
C GLY A 52 -12.77 -5.52 0.29
N GLU A 53 -12.45 -4.63 1.22
CA GLU A 53 -12.91 -3.23 1.27
C GLU A 53 -11.77 -2.24 1.00
N ASP A 54 -12.11 -1.09 0.39
CA ASP A 54 -11.17 0.01 0.25
C ASP A 54 -10.93 0.67 1.63
N VAL A 55 -9.70 1.12 1.89
CA VAL A 55 -9.32 1.73 3.17
C VAL A 55 -8.71 3.11 2.93
N GLU A 56 -9.04 4.07 3.80
CA GLU A 56 -8.46 5.42 3.73
C GLU A 56 -7.05 5.48 4.33
N THR A 57 -6.72 4.56 5.23
CA THR A 57 -5.45 4.53 5.97
C THR A 57 -5.27 3.19 6.70
N LEU A 58 -4.03 2.79 7.01
CA LEU A 58 -3.81 1.68 7.93
C LEU A 58 -3.91 2.16 9.37
N SER A 59 -3.30 3.30 9.71
CA SER A 59 -3.24 3.79 11.10
C SER A 59 -3.50 5.29 11.29
N GLY A 60 -3.79 6.02 10.22
CA GLY A 60 -4.17 7.44 10.26
C GLY A 60 -3.09 8.41 9.80
N HIS A 61 -1.96 7.93 9.29
CA HIS A 61 -0.85 8.79 8.89
C HIS A 61 -0.65 8.88 7.37
N MET A 62 -1.21 7.96 6.60
CA MET A 62 -1.13 7.96 5.15
C MET A 62 -2.51 7.81 4.52
N ASP A 63 -2.74 8.59 3.46
CA ASP A 63 -3.92 8.47 2.60
C ASP A 63 -3.75 7.31 1.62
N LEU A 64 -4.65 6.33 1.71
CA LEU A 64 -4.71 5.12 0.90
C LEU A 64 -6.01 5.06 0.06
N SER A 65 -6.79 6.13 0.02
CA SER A 65 -8.05 6.20 -0.72
C SER A 65 -7.88 5.99 -2.23
N GLU A 66 -6.71 6.33 -2.75
CA GLU A 66 -6.34 6.17 -4.15
C GLU A 66 -5.13 5.22 -4.34
N PRO A 67 -4.99 4.54 -5.50
CA PRO A 67 -3.85 3.68 -5.76
C PRO A 67 -2.53 4.48 -5.74
N LEU A 68 -1.56 3.98 -5.00
CA LEU A 68 -0.28 4.66 -4.80
C LEU A 68 0.73 4.31 -5.90
N PRO A 69 1.42 5.31 -6.48
CA PRO A 69 2.56 5.07 -7.36
C PRO A 69 3.81 4.70 -6.55
N ARG A 70 4.86 4.23 -7.24
CA ARG A 70 6.17 3.97 -6.63
C ARG A 70 6.66 5.17 -5.80
N MET A 71 7.10 4.89 -4.57
CA MET A 71 7.62 5.88 -3.62
C MET A 71 9.15 5.95 -3.72
N THR A 72 9.66 6.75 -4.65
CA THR A 72 11.11 6.83 -4.98
C THR A 72 11.97 7.42 -3.87
N GLU A 73 11.37 8.15 -2.93
CA GLU A 73 12.09 8.87 -1.86
C GLU A 73 12.18 8.08 -0.55
N LEU A 74 11.51 6.93 -0.44
CA LEU A 74 11.37 6.20 0.81
C LEU A 74 12.66 5.47 1.27
N LEU A 75 13.47 4.99 0.33
CA LEU A 75 14.67 4.19 0.59
C LEU A 75 15.90 4.81 -0.09
N LYS A 76 16.19 6.06 0.25
CA LYS A 76 17.42 6.75 -0.17
C LYS A 76 18.54 6.62 0.86
#